data_AF-A0A2D6M4F8-F1
#
_entry.id   AF-A0A2D6M4F8-F1
#
_cell.length_a   1.000
_cell.length_b   1.000
_cell.length_c   1.000
_cell.angle_alpha   90.00
_cell.angle_beta   90.00
_cell.angle_gamma   90.00
#
_symmetry.space_group_name_H-M   'P 1'
#
loop_
_entity.id
_entity.type
_entity.pdbx_description
1 polymer ?
#
loop_
_entity_poly.entity_id
_entity_poly.type
_entity_poly.pdbx_seq_one_letter_code
_entity_poly.pdbx_strand_id
1 'polypeptide(L)'
;MFDIGWTEMALVAVLIIVVVGPKELPVVLRTIGRAVSRARAMAQEFRDSIDEIADEADLGKEVFDDPQLEKFRLDAEKKALSIQPRTVAANGGDGTPESDTSKSGGG
;
A
#
# COMPACT_ATOMS: atom_id res chain seq x y z
N MET A 1 -14.65 -0.68 13.75
CA MET A 1 -15.06 0.63 14.31
C MET A 1 -14.92 1.77 13.31
N PHE A 2 -14.71 1.50 12.01
CA PHE A 2 -14.84 2.47 10.93
C PHE A 2 -15.43 1.72 9.73
N ASP A 3 -16.73 1.51 9.76
CA ASP A 3 -17.49 1.11 8.57
C ASP A 3 -17.71 2.38 7.75
N ILE A 4 -16.72 2.77 6.96
CA ILE A 4 -16.89 3.80 5.93
C ILE A 4 -17.31 3.05 4.67
N GLY A 5 -18.62 2.89 4.52
CA GLY A 5 -19.24 2.42 3.31
C GLY A 5 -19.51 3.55 2.33
N TRP A 6 -20.07 3.17 1.18
CA TRP A 6 -20.50 4.12 0.16
C TRP A 6 -21.48 5.16 0.69
N THR A 7 -22.33 4.78 1.66
CA THR A 7 -23.34 5.64 2.26
C THR A 7 -22.72 6.73 3.13
N GLU A 8 -21.72 6.41 3.96
CA GLU A 8 -21.02 7.38 4.80
C GLU A 8 -20.25 8.39 3.95
N MET A 9 -19.59 7.92 2.88
CA MET A 9 -18.90 8.80 1.93
C MET A 9 -19.88 9.74 1.21
N ALA A 10 -21.06 9.26 0.84
CA ALA A 10 -22.11 10.10 0.25
C ALA A 10 -22.64 11.15 1.26
N LEU A 11 -22.84 10.77 2.52
CA LEU A 11 -23.28 11.69 3.58
C LEU A 11 -22.28 12.82 3.79
N VAL A 12 -20.98 12.49 3.87
CA VAL A 12 -19.92 13.49 4.01
C VAL A 12 -19.83 14.39 2.77
N ALA A 13 -19.95 13.82 1.56
CA ALA A 13 -19.97 14.61 0.34
C ALA A 13 -21.11 15.62 0.31
N VAL A 14 -22.32 15.22 0.72
CA VAL A 14 -23.48 16.12 0.85
C VAL A 14 -23.20 17.20 1.89
N LEU A 15 -22.64 16.85 3.05
CA LEU A 15 -22.30 17.83 4.09
C LEU A 15 -21.31 18.88 3.58
N ILE A 16 -20.26 18.46 2.88
CA ILE A 16 -19.28 19.39 2.27
C ILE A 16 -19.98 20.30 1.25
N ILE A 17 -20.86 19.75 0.42
CA ILE A 17 -21.63 20.53 -0.56
C ILE A 17 -22.54 21.55 0.12
N VAL A 18 -23.17 21.22 1.26
CA VAL A 18 -24.05 22.16 1.96
C VAL A 18 -23.26 23.27 2.63
N VAL A 19 -22.13 22.96 3.26
CA VAL A 19 -21.30 23.93 3.99
C VAL A 19 -20.60 24.90 3.04
N VAL A 20 -20.01 24.37 1.97
CA VAL A 20 -19.25 25.16 1.00
C VAL A 20 -20.15 25.70 -0.11
N GLY A 21 -21.21 24.97 -0.45
CA GLY A 21 -22.09 25.27 -1.59
C GLY A 21 -21.74 24.42 -2.83
N PRO A 22 -22.75 23.91 -3.56
CA PRO A 22 -22.54 23.05 -4.73
C PRO A 22 -21.81 23.73 -5.90
N LYS A 23 -21.85 25.06 -5.95
CA LYS A 23 -21.18 25.86 -6.98
C LYS A 23 -19.74 26.22 -6.61
N GLU A 24 -19.42 26.27 -5.33
CA GLU A 24 -18.09 26.66 -4.84
C GLU A 24 -17.15 25.46 -4.76
N LEU A 25 -17.65 24.28 -4.36
CA LEU A 25 -16.89 23.03 -4.34
C LEU A 25 -16.15 22.75 -5.68
N PRO A 26 -16.79 22.81 -6.87
CA PRO A 26 -16.09 22.59 -8.14
C PRO A 26 -15.13 23.73 -8.51
N VAL A 27 -15.25 24.92 -7.93
CA VAL A 27 -14.28 26.00 -8.12
C VAL A 27 -13.05 25.74 -7.23
N VAL A 28 -13.26 25.38 -5.97
CA VAL A 28 -12.20 25.03 -5.02
C VAL A 28 -11.37 23.85 -5.53
N LEU A 29 -12.01 22.78 -6.00
CA LEU A 29 -11.31 21.62 -6.58
C LEU A 29 -10.47 22.00 -7.80
N ARG A 30 -10.95 22.91 -8.67
CA ARG A 30 -10.16 23.38 -9.82
C ARG A 30 -8.96 24.21 -9.37
N THR A 31 -9.10 25.03 -8.34
CA THR A 31 -8.00 25.82 -7.78
C THR A 31 -6.94 24.93 -7.16
N ILE A 32 -7.35 23.98 -6.31
CA ILE A 32 -6.44 22.99 -5.71
C ILE A 32 -5.81 22.13 -6.81
N GLY A 33 -6.59 21.67 -7.78
CA GLY A 33 -6.09 20.87 -8.91
C GLY A 33 -5.01 21.61 -9.72
N ARG A 34 -5.20 22.90 -9.99
CA ARG A 34 -4.19 23.75 -10.65
C ARG A 34 -2.95 23.97 -9.77
N ALA A 35 -3.12 24.12 -8.46
CA ALA A 35 -1.98 24.24 -7.54
C ALA A 35 -1.17 22.94 -7.49
N VAL A 36 -1.84 21.79 -7.37
CA VAL A 36 -1.22 20.46 -7.39
C VAL A 36 -0.55 20.18 -8.73
N SER A 37 -1.16 20.57 -9.86
CA SER A 37 -0.55 20.35 -11.18
C SER A 37 0.73 21.16 -11.35
N ARG A 38 0.77 22.40 -10.85
CA ARG A 38 1.98 23.23 -10.84
C ARG A 38 3.05 22.66 -9.90
N ALA A 39 2.65 22.24 -8.70
CA ALA A 39 3.58 21.59 -7.77
C ALA A 39 4.16 20.30 -8.34
N ARG A 40 3.37 19.51 -9.07
CA ARG A 40 3.83 18.30 -9.76
C ARG A 40 4.83 18.61 -10.87
N ALA A 41 4.60 19.66 -11.66
CA ALA A 41 5.54 20.11 -12.69
C ALA A 41 6.87 20.57 -12.07
N MET A 42 6.81 21.39 -11.02
CA MET A 42 8.01 21.80 -10.28
C MET A 42 8.75 20.59 -9.68
N ALA A 43 8.03 19.62 -9.13
CA ALA A 43 8.64 18.40 -8.60
C ALA A 43 9.30 17.53 -9.68
N GLN A 44 8.85 17.59 -10.93
CA GLN A 44 9.51 16.93 -12.06
C GLN A 44 10.82 17.64 -12.39
N GLU A 45 10.81 18.97 -12.49
CA GLU A 45 12.03 19.77 -12.71
C GLU A 45 13.07 19.56 -11.59
N PHE A 46 12.63 19.41 -10.33
CA PHE A 46 13.50 19.07 -9.21
C PHE A 46 14.12 17.68 -9.31
N ARG A 47 13.36 16.68 -9.79
CA ARG A 47 13.91 15.34 -10.01
C ARG A 47 14.99 15.39 -11.08
N ASP A 48 14.70 16.06 -12.20
CA ASP A 48 15.65 16.21 -13.29
C ASP A 48 16.94 16.93 -12.81
N SER A 49 16.80 17.96 -11.96
CA SER A 49 17.93 18.68 -11.36
C SER A 49 18.70 17.85 -10.34
N ILE A 50 18.02 17.00 -9.55
CA ILE A 50 18.66 16.09 -8.60
C ILE A 50 19.39 14.98 -9.35
N ASP A 51 18.82 14.45 -10.42
CA ASP A 51 19.44 13.43 -11.27
C ASP A 51 20.74 13.96 -11.89
N GLU A 52 20.75 15.22 -12.36
CA GLU A 52 21.96 15.90 -12.86
C GLU A 52 23.05 16.05 -11.77
N ILE A 53 22.65 16.49 -10.56
CA ILE A 53 23.59 16.61 -9.43
C ILE A 53 24.08 15.24 -8.96
N ALA A 54 23.22 14.23 -8.98
CA ALA A 54 23.54 12.91 -8.47
C ALA A 54 24.44 12.12 -9.45
N ASP A 55 24.29 12.33 -10.76
CA ASP A 55 25.25 11.86 -11.76
C ASP A 55 26.62 12.57 -11.61
N GLU A 56 26.64 13.88 -11.33
CA GLU A 56 27.90 14.62 -11.07
C GLU A 56 28.57 14.19 -9.74
N ALA A 57 27.75 13.84 -8.74
CA ALA A 57 28.24 13.41 -7.42
C ALA A 57 28.58 11.91 -7.33
N ASP A 58 28.40 11.12 -8.39
CA ASP A 58 28.48 9.64 -8.38
C ASP A 58 27.54 8.98 -7.34
N LEU A 59 26.45 9.68 -6.98
CA LEU A 59 25.44 9.27 -5.98
C LEU A 59 24.15 8.72 -6.63
N GLY A 60 24.03 8.80 -7.96
CA GLY A 60 22.75 8.89 -8.68
C GLY A 60 21.94 7.63 -8.94
N LYS A 61 22.36 6.44 -8.49
CA LYS A 61 21.55 5.23 -8.69
C LYS A 61 21.29 4.41 -7.43
N GLU A 62 22.08 4.57 -6.38
CA GLU A 62 22.03 3.62 -5.26
C GLU A 62 20.80 3.75 -4.35
N VAL A 63 20.19 4.93 -4.21
CA VAL A 63 19.08 5.17 -3.26
C VAL A 63 17.70 4.80 -3.82
N PHE A 64 17.50 4.96 -5.13
CA PHE A 64 16.22 4.67 -5.79
C PHE A 64 16.17 3.25 -6.38
N ASP A 65 17.34 2.68 -6.73
CA ASP A 65 17.52 1.29 -7.15
C ASP A 65 17.99 0.41 -5.97
N ASP A 66 17.86 0.90 -4.73
CA ASP A 66 18.37 0.25 -3.53
C ASP A 66 17.62 -1.08 -3.30
N PRO A 67 18.27 -2.26 -3.42
CA PRO A 67 17.63 -3.56 -3.20
C PRO A 67 17.13 -3.74 -1.76
N GLN A 68 17.50 -2.82 -0.85
CA GLN A 68 16.95 -2.71 0.50
C GLN A 68 15.44 -2.39 0.49
N LEU A 69 14.97 -1.56 -0.46
CA LEU A 69 13.58 -1.11 -0.51
C LEU A 69 12.62 -2.23 -0.97
N GLU A 70 13.10 -3.11 -1.84
CA GLU A 70 12.41 -4.35 -2.21
C GLU A 70 12.33 -5.33 -1.04
N LYS A 71 13.42 -5.48 -0.27
CA LYS A 71 13.43 -6.32 0.95
C LYS A 71 12.46 -5.79 2.00
N PHE A 72 12.38 -4.48 2.20
CA PHE A 72 11.37 -3.87 3.08
C PHE A 72 9.94 -4.11 2.60
N ARG A 73 9.66 -4.08 1.29
CA ARG A 73 8.35 -4.46 0.75
C ARG A 73 8.05 -5.94 0.97
N LEU A 74 9.00 -6.82 0.68
CA LEU A 74 8.85 -8.27 0.84
C LEU A 74 8.69 -8.66 2.31
N ASP A 75 9.37 -7.97 3.22
CA ASP A 75 9.26 -8.18 4.66
C ASP A 75 7.96 -7.59 5.21
N ALA A 76 7.51 -6.44 4.71
CA ALA A 76 6.19 -5.89 5.04
C ALA A 76 5.05 -6.78 4.52
N GLU A 77 5.20 -7.34 3.32
CA GLU A 77 4.24 -8.24 2.69
C GLU A 77 4.21 -9.60 3.40
N LYS A 78 5.36 -10.20 3.73
CA LYS A 78 5.45 -11.41 4.56
C LYS A 78 4.91 -11.19 5.97
N LYS A 79 5.08 -9.99 6.53
CA LYS A 79 4.52 -9.62 7.83
C LYS A 79 3.01 -9.41 7.77
N ALA A 80 2.49 -8.90 6.66
CA ALA A 80 1.05 -8.83 6.39
C ALA A 80 0.44 -10.22 6.13
N LEU A 81 1.16 -11.12 5.45
CA LEU A 81 0.72 -12.50 5.17
C LEU A 81 0.79 -13.41 6.40
N SER A 82 1.61 -13.08 7.39
CA SER A 82 1.70 -13.79 8.68
C SER A 82 0.70 -13.29 9.72
N ILE A 83 0.00 -12.18 9.47
CA ILE A 83 -1.24 -11.86 10.17
C ILE A 83 -2.36 -12.56 9.40
N GLN A 84 -2.50 -13.88 9.63
CA GLN A 84 -3.77 -14.52 9.41
C GLN A 84 -4.76 -13.86 10.38
N PRO A 85 -5.78 -13.09 9.93
CA PRO A 85 -6.91 -12.81 10.79
C PRO A 85 -7.53 -14.16 11.13
N ARG A 86 -7.33 -14.59 12.38
CA ARG A 86 -8.17 -15.58 13.02
C ARG A 86 -9.58 -15.04 12.97
N THR A 87 -10.37 -15.40 11.97
CA THR A 87 -11.83 -15.33 12.02
C THR A 87 -12.46 -16.22 10.94
N VAL A 88 -13.09 -17.29 11.43
CA VAL A 88 -14.27 -18.02 10.90
C VAL A 88 -14.21 -18.74 9.56
N ALA A 89 -13.91 -20.05 9.63
CA ALA A 89 -14.72 -21.16 9.09
C ALA A 89 -14.03 -22.48 9.50
N ALA A 90 -14.33 -23.06 10.68
CA ALA A 90 -15.41 -24.02 10.86
C ALA A 90 -15.41 -25.13 9.77
N ASN A 91 -14.86 -26.31 10.07
CA ASN A 91 -15.51 -27.63 9.96
C ASN A 91 -14.50 -28.80 9.88
N GLY A 92 -14.69 -29.80 10.75
CA GLY A 92 -14.21 -31.20 10.67
C GLY A 92 -12.69 -31.39 10.83
N GLY A 93 -12.17 -31.93 11.93
CA GLY A 93 -12.33 -33.35 12.29
C GLY A 93 -11.30 -34.17 11.51
N ASP A 94 -10.16 -34.54 12.12
CA ASP A 94 -9.96 -35.88 12.70
C ASP A 94 -9.97 -36.96 11.59
N GLY A 95 -8.94 -37.74 11.30
CA GLY A 95 -7.69 -38.06 11.99
C GLY A 95 -7.28 -39.45 11.50
N THR A 96 -6.01 -39.65 11.14
CA THR A 96 -5.43 -41.00 11.05
C THR A 96 -4.05 -40.96 11.70
N PRO A 97 -3.84 -41.67 12.81
CA PRO A 97 -2.59 -41.64 13.56
C PRO A 97 -1.53 -42.58 12.97
N GLU A 98 -0.29 -42.20 13.24
CA GLU A 98 0.84 -43.03 13.68
C GLU A 98 0.63 -44.56 13.70
N SER A 99 1.63 -45.30 13.24
CA SER A 99 2.52 -46.06 14.14
C SER A 99 3.47 -46.97 13.36
N ASP A 100 4.74 -46.94 13.77
CA ASP A 100 5.68 -48.07 13.92
C ASP A 100 5.48 -49.35 13.08
N THR A 101 6.59 -49.86 12.54
CA THR A 101 7.30 -51.02 13.11
C THR A 101 8.21 -51.69 12.08
N SER A 102 9.32 -52.22 12.60
CA SER A 102 10.03 -53.44 12.15
C SER A 102 10.66 -53.47 10.75
N LYS A 103 11.99 -53.55 10.63
CA LYS A 103 12.87 -54.71 10.92
C LYS A 103 13.13 -55.54 9.66
N SER A 104 14.39 -55.98 9.55
CA SER A 104 14.88 -57.06 8.67
C SER A 104 15.12 -56.60 7.22
N GLY A 105 16.35 -56.56 6.73
CA GLY A 105 17.25 -57.71 6.51
C GLY A 105 17.30 -57.91 4.99
N GLY A 106 18.43 -57.66 4.32
CA GLY A 106 19.50 -58.65 4.15
C GLY A 106 19.36 -59.29 2.77
N GLY A 107 20.38 -59.14 1.92
CA GLY A 107 20.45 -59.71 0.58
C GLY A 107 21.20 -58.81 -0.38
#